data_AF-A0A7X9GSC5-F1
#
_entry.id   AF-A0A7X9GSC5-F1
#
_cell.length_a   1.000
_cell.length_b   1.000
_cell.length_c   1.000
_cell.angle_alpha   90.00
_cell.angle_beta   90.00
_cell.angle_gamma   90.00
#
_symmetry.space_group_name_H-M   'P 1'
#
loop_
_entity.id
_entity.type
_entity.pdbx_description
1 polymer ?
#
loop_
_entity_poly.entity_id
_entity_poly.type
_entity_poly.pdbx_seq_one_letter_code
_entity_poly.pdbx_strand_id
1 'polypeptide(L)'
;MILSLLISIVFSCSKSEDLYFKEGGALLWINEQHEDSAIKNAVQHTLENSSIIIAQVHWSPHDSSFFDNAAWYFSLAKDHGKSFMIAIDWQKVDRSGTNRGWSFKDEETSNLFKKDMIRLLNAYNPDYFNLGVEVNYYALTSSEGFRAFASVFRELKSELKQIKPDVKVGLSYQLELLYGHHNGWNETNTLTTLDKLLGDIDYLGISTYPNIVSEQKQSDILFST
;
A
#
# COMPACT_ATOMS: atom_id res chain seq x y z
N MET A 1 -61.29 -5.40 7.86
CA MET A 1 -60.83 -4.03 7.57
C MET A 1 -59.78 -3.68 8.63
N ILE A 2 -58.54 -3.47 8.18
CA ILE A 2 -57.38 -2.89 8.90
C ILE A 2 -56.80 -3.78 10.02
N LEU A 3 -55.51 -4.04 10.17
CA LEU A 3 -54.30 -3.91 9.34
C LEU A 3 -53.20 -4.63 10.14
N SER A 4 -52.38 -5.41 9.44
CA SER A 4 -51.23 -6.16 9.93
C SER A 4 -50.20 -5.29 10.67
N LEU A 5 -49.54 -5.84 11.69
CA LEU A 5 -48.16 -5.48 12.02
C LEU A 5 -47.39 -6.75 12.42
N LEU A 6 -46.86 -7.43 11.42
CA LEU A 6 -45.80 -8.44 11.55
C LEU A 6 -44.51 -7.66 11.87
N ILE A 7 -44.09 -7.70 13.13
CA ILE A 7 -42.74 -7.26 13.52
C ILE A 7 -41.81 -8.43 13.18
N SER A 8 -41.28 -8.41 11.97
CA SER A 8 -40.13 -9.22 11.59
C SER A 8 -38.91 -8.68 12.32
N ILE A 9 -38.56 -9.32 13.44
CA ILE A 9 -37.24 -9.16 14.04
C ILE A 9 -36.28 -9.92 13.13
N VAL A 10 -35.76 -9.23 12.11
CA VAL A 10 -34.57 -9.69 11.40
C VAL A 10 -33.40 -9.43 12.33
N PHE A 11 -33.14 -10.38 13.23
CA PHE A 11 -31.80 -10.56 13.77
C PHE A 11 -30.91 -10.88 12.57
N SER A 12 -30.31 -9.84 11.99
CA SER A 12 -29.11 -10.00 11.18
C SER A 12 -28.02 -10.48 12.13
N CYS A 13 -28.03 -11.78 12.41
CA CYS A 13 -26.83 -12.50 12.79
C CYS A 13 -25.92 -12.42 11.56
N SER A 14 -25.20 -11.31 11.40
CA SER A 14 -23.91 -11.38 10.72
C SER A 14 -23.09 -12.33 11.57
N LYS A 15 -23.09 -13.61 11.19
CA LYS A 15 -22.02 -14.51 11.60
C LYS A 15 -20.75 -13.71 11.32
N SER A 16 -19.98 -13.47 12.38
CA SER A 16 -18.56 -13.18 12.26
C SER A 16 -18.05 -14.28 11.33
N GLU A 17 -17.94 -13.97 10.03
CA GLU A 17 -17.15 -14.80 9.15
C GLU A 17 -15.79 -14.78 9.80
N ASP A 18 -15.40 -15.93 10.35
CA ASP A 18 -14.08 -16.17 10.87
C ASP A 18 -13.11 -15.48 9.92
N LEU A 19 -12.38 -14.48 10.42
CA LEU A 19 -11.28 -13.83 9.72
C LEU A 19 -10.22 -14.91 9.51
N TYR A 20 -10.48 -15.82 8.56
CA TYR A 20 -9.58 -16.87 8.19
C TYR A 20 -8.40 -16.17 7.57
N PHE A 21 -7.27 -16.25 8.27
CA PHE A 21 -5.98 -15.91 7.73
C PHE A 21 -5.76 -16.77 6.49
N LYS A 22 -6.10 -16.21 5.34
CA LYS A 22 -6.15 -16.95 4.07
C LYS A 22 -4.75 -17.31 3.60
N GLU A 23 -3.78 -16.50 4.01
CA GLU A 23 -2.40 -16.59 3.59
C GLU A 23 -1.48 -15.72 4.44
N GLY A 24 -0.27 -16.20 4.71
CA GLY A 24 0.80 -15.43 5.32
C GLY A 24 2.02 -15.42 4.42
N GLY A 25 2.47 -14.23 4.06
CA GLY A 25 3.76 -14.03 3.39
C GLY A 25 4.83 -13.62 4.39
N ALA A 26 6.10 -13.93 4.07
CA ALA A 26 7.24 -13.39 4.79
C ALA A 26 7.83 -12.21 3.98
N LEU A 27 8.03 -11.07 4.62
CA LEU A 27 8.83 -10.00 4.05
C LEU A 27 10.29 -10.27 4.42
N LEU A 28 11.13 -10.53 3.43
CA LEU A 28 12.54 -10.76 3.67
C LEU A 28 13.32 -9.44 3.72
N TRP A 29 13.81 -9.08 4.91
CA TRP A 29 14.77 -7.99 5.08
C TRP A 29 16.18 -8.57 5.19
N ILE A 30 16.93 -8.56 4.09
CA ILE A 30 18.30 -9.11 4.07
C ILE A 30 19.26 -8.07 4.65
N ASN A 31 19.97 -8.47 5.70
CA ASN A 31 21.14 -7.77 6.24
C ASN A 31 22.40 -8.58 5.89
N GLU A 32 23.46 -7.91 5.45
CA GLU A 32 24.77 -8.51 5.11
C GLU A 32 25.41 -9.29 6.26
N GLN A 33 24.95 -9.08 7.49
CA GLN A 33 25.39 -9.81 8.69
C GLN A 33 24.84 -11.24 8.78
N HIS A 34 23.87 -11.62 7.95
CA HIS A 34 23.33 -12.98 7.95
C HIS A 34 24.16 -13.93 7.08
N GLU A 35 24.36 -15.15 7.58
CA GLU A 35 24.97 -16.23 6.82
C GLU A 35 24.19 -16.49 5.51
N ASP A 36 24.89 -16.73 4.41
CA ASP A 36 24.30 -16.98 3.09
C ASP A 36 23.28 -18.13 3.11
N SER A 37 23.54 -19.18 3.88
CA SER A 37 22.59 -20.28 4.07
C SER A 37 21.30 -19.85 4.76
N ALA A 38 21.37 -18.92 5.72
CA ALA A 38 20.19 -18.40 6.40
C ALA A 38 19.35 -17.54 5.45
N ILE A 39 20.01 -16.71 4.63
CA ILE A 39 19.36 -15.90 3.60
C ILE A 39 18.64 -16.81 2.60
N LYS A 40 19.32 -17.83 2.06
CA LYS A 40 18.75 -18.78 1.11
C LYS A 40 17.56 -19.55 1.68
N ASN A 41 17.66 -20.02 2.92
CA ASN A 41 16.55 -20.70 3.58
C ASN A 41 15.35 -19.78 3.77
N ALA A 42 15.57 -18.52 4.14
CA ALA A 42 14.50 -17.55 4.31
C ALA A 42 13.84 -17.18 2.96
N VAL A 43 14.63 -17.00 1.89
CA VAL A 43 14.11 -16.83 0.51
C VAL A 43 13.27 -18.04 0.11
N GLN A 44 13.80 -19.25 0.27
CA GLN A 44 13.09 -20.49 -0.08
C GLN A 44 11.77 -20.59 0.67
N HIS A 45 11.78 -20.40 2.00
CA HIS A 45 10.58 -20.47 2.82
C HIS A 45 9.53 -19.43 2.39
N THR A 46 9.98 -18.20 2.05
CA THR A 46 9.10 -17.15 1.53
C THR A 46 8.46 -17.58 0.21
N LEU A 47 9.24 -18.12 -0.72
CA LEU A 47 8.76 -18.58 -2.03
C LEU A 47 7.81 -19.78 -1.91
N GLU A 48 8.04 -20.69 -0.97
CA GLU A 48 7.18 -21.86 -0.75
C GLU A 48 5.83 -21.48 -0.14
N ASN A 49 5.79 -20.46 0.72
CA ASN A 49 4.62 -20.16 1.56
C ASN A 49 3.86 -18.88 1.18
N SER A 50 4.34 -18.10 0.20
CA SER A 50 3.65 -16.90 -0.29
C SER A 50 3.05 -17.15 -1.68
N SER A 51 1.83 -16.69 -1.94
CA SER A 51 1.21 -16.69 -3.27
C SER A 51 1.62 -15.49 -4.09
N ILE A 52 2.15 -14.44 -3.46
CA ILE A 52 2.42 -13.15 -4.07
C ILE A 52 3.85 -12.70 -3.78
N ILE A 53 4.47 -12.09 -4.79
CA ILE A 53 5.74 -11.37 -4.66
C ILE A 53 5.44 -9.88 -4.81
N ILE A 54 5.92 -9.08 -3.84
CA ILE A 54 5.75 -7.64 -3.82
C ILE A 54 7.08 -6.97 -4.16
N ALA A 55 7.12 -6.23 -5.25
CA ALA A 55 8.21 -5.35 -5.63
C ALA A 55 7.94 -3.95 -5.05
N GLN A 56 8.51 -3.64 -3.88
CA GLN A 56 8.56 -2.25 -3.42
C GLN A 56 9.70 -1.53 -4.16
N VAL A 57 9.35 -0.64 -5.08
CA VAL A 57 10.31 0.09 -5.91
C VAL A 57 10.30 1.57 -5.57
N HIS A 58 11.50 2.12 -5.40
CA HIS A 58 11.68 3.56 -5.21
C HIS A 58 11.46 4.29 -6.53
N TRP A 59 10.64 5.35 -6.56
CA TRP A 59 10.44 6.20 -7.73
C TRP A 59 10.80 7.65 -7.45
N SER A 60 11.36 8.31 -8.45
CA SER A 60 11.52 9.77 -8.50
C SER A 60 11.60 10.23 -9.97
N PRO A 61 11.27 11.49 -10.31
CA PRO A 61 11.34 11.99 -11.68
C PRO A 61 12.76 12.01 -12.27
N HIS A 62 13.79 11.78 -11.45
CA HIS A 62 15.20 11.80 -11.84
C HIS A 62 15.86 10.43 -11.71
N ASP A 63 15.09 9.37 -11.50
CA ASP A 63 15.59 8.02 -11.28
C ASP A 63 14.89 7.05 -12.23
N SER A 64 15.66 6.34 -13.05
CA SER A 64 15.15 5.31 -13.96
C SER A 64 15.33 3.90 -13.41
N SER A 65 16.03 3.72 -12.29
CA SER A 65 16.37 2.41 -11.73
C SER A 65 15.14 1.61 -11.29
N PHE A 66 14.03 2.30 -10.98
CA PHE A 66 12.77 1.67 -10.60
C PHE A 66 12.30 0.62 -11.60
N PHE A 67 12.54 0.85 -12.90
CA PHE A 67 12.07 -0.02 -13.96
C PHE A 67 12.85 -1.34 -13.99
N ASP A 68 14.18 -1.27 -13.81
CA ASP A 68 15.06 -2.44 -13.76
C ASP A 68 14.88 -3.21 -12.45
N ASN A 69 14.68 -2.49 -11.34
CA ASN A 69 14.37 -3.10 -10.04
C ASN A 69 13.10 -3.94 -10.12
N ALA A 70 12.04 -3.44 -10.77
CA ALA A 70 10.80 -4.19 -10.95
C ALA A 70 10.99 -5.46 -11.81
N ALA A 71 11.92 -5.46 -12.77
CA ALA A 71 12.18 -6.59 -13.66
C ALA A 71 12.60 -7.85 -12.89
N TRP A 72 13.48 -7.68 -11.91
CA TRP A 72 14.01 -8.81 -11.12
C TRP A 72 12.90 -9.49 -10.31
N TYR A 73 12.07 -8.71 -9.59
CA TYR A 73 10.95 -9.25 -8.84
C TYR A 73 9.90 -9.89 -9.75
N PHE A 74 9.66 -9.31 -10.93
CA PHE A 74 8.75 -9.88 -11.92
C PHE A 74 9.23 -11.25 -12.41
N SER A 75 10.52 -11.38 -12.74
CA SER A 75 11.12 -12.68 -13.09
C SER A 75 10.95 -13.68 -11.95
N LEU A 76 11.22 -13.29 -10.71
CA LEU A 76 11.04 -14.15 -9.55
C LEU A 76 9.59 -14.61 -9.37
N ALA A 77 8.63 -13.70 -9.51
CA ALA A 77 7.20 -14.03 -9.43
C ALA A 77 6.80 -15.03 -10.52
N LYS A 78 7.23 -14.77 -11.76
CA LYS A 78 6.93 -15.60 -12.92
C LYS A 78 7.54 -17.01 -12.80
N ASP A 79 8.82 -17.10 -12.44
CA ASP A 79 9.54 -18.36 -12.36
C ASP A 79 8.99 -19.28 -11.27
N HIS A 80 8.33 -18.71 -10.26
CA HIS A 80 7.72 -19.44 -9.15
C HIS A 80 6.18 -19.51 -9.22
N GLY A 81 5.57 -19.08 -10.33
CA GLY A 81 4.11 -19.12 -10.52
C GLY A 81 3.32 -18.34 -9.48
N LYS A 82 3.87 -17.20 -9.02
CA LYS A 82 3.27 -16.33 -8.02
C LYS A 82 2.54 -15.16 -8.65
N SER A 83 1.52 -14.66 -7.97
CA SER A 83 0.95 -13.34 -8.25
C SER A 83 2.01 -12.26 -8.07
N PHE A 84 1.82 -11.15 -8.78
CA PHE A 84 2.79 -10.06 -8.77
C PHE A 84 2.17 -8.74 -8.35
N MET A 85 2.82 -8.07 -7.40
CA MET A 85 2.45 -6.73 -6.95
C MET A 85 3.61 -5.77 -7.14
N ILE A 86 3.32 -4.58 -7.65
CA ILE A 86 4.25 -3.45 -7.61
C ILE A 86 3.76 -2.44 -6.58
N ALA A 87 4.64 -2.05 -5.67
CA ALA A 87 4.40 -0.99 -4.70
C ALA A 87 5.38 0.17 -4.92
N ILE A 88 4.85 1.35 -5.20
CA ILE A 88 5.66 2.51 -5.53
C ILE A 88 5.90 3.33 -4.27
N ASP A 89 7.18 3.41 -3.88
CA ASP A 89 7.62 4.30 -2.81
C ASP A 89 8.29 5.53 -3.42
N TRP A 90 7.69 6.70 -3.21
CA TRP A 90 8.19 7.95 -3.74
C TRP A 90 8.57 8.94 -2.61
N GLN A 91 8.43 8.49 -1.36
CA GLN A 91 8.76 9.28 -0.17
C GLN A 91 10.25 9.16 0.17
N LYS A 92 10.76 10.05 1.01
CA LYS A 92 12.05 9.89 1.67
C LYS A 92 11.99 8.71 2.66
N VAL A 93 13.17 8.16 2.97
CA VAL A 93 13.32 7.11 3.99
C VAL A 93 12.80 7.57 5.36
N ASP A 94 12.98 8.84 5.70
CA ASP A 94 12.48 9.44 6.95
C ASP A 94 11.00 9.88 6.88
N ARG A 95 10.33 9.59 5.75
CA ARG A 95 8.94 9.97 5.46
C ARG A 95 8.64 11.48 5.53
N SER A 96 9.66 12.35 5.46
CA SER A 96 9.50 13.82 5.52
C SER A 96 9.00 14.49 4.24
N GLY A 97 8.33 13.74 3.38
CA GLY A 97 7.85 14.16 2.08
C GLY A 97 8.47 13.37 0.93
N THR A 98 8.45 13.94 -0.27
CA THR A 98 9.00 13.33 -1.48
C THR A 98 10.52 13.26 -1.44
N ASN A 99 11.09 12.20 -2.02
CA ASN A 99 12.54 12.10 -2.14
C ASN A 99 13.08 13.23 -3.03
N ARG A 100 14.10 13.98 -2.58
CA ARG A 100 14.70 15.11 -3.31
C ARG A 100 13.77 16.31 -3.60
N GLY A 101 12.62 16.41 -2.93
CA GLY A 101 11.86 17.67 -2.83
C GLY A 101 11.01 18.09 -4.04
N TRP A 102 10.71 17.18 -4.98
CA TRP A 102 9.74 17.42 -6.05
C TRP A 102 8.29 17.36 -5.52
N SER A 103 7.27 17.69 -6.33
CA SER A 103 5.87 17.62 -5.89
C SER A 103 4.92 17.17 -6.99
N PHE A 104 3.85 16.45 -6.62
CA PHE A 104 2.70 16.19 -7.49
C PHE A 104 1.89 17.44 -7.86
N LYS A 105 2.18 18.61 -7.25
CA LYS A 105 1.63 19.88 -7.74
C LYS A 105 2.25 20.32 -9.07
N ASP A 106 3.45 19.83 -9.37
CA ASP A 106 4.08 20.06 -10.66
C ASP A 106 3.47 19.12 -11.70
N GLU A 107 2.99 19.73 -12.79
CA GLU A 107 2.32 19.03 -13.88
C GLU A 107 3.30 18.12 -14.64
N GLU A 108 4.54 18.56 -14.84
CA GLU A 108 5.56 17.74 -15.53
C GLU A 108 5.86 16.48 -14.73
N THR A 109 6.11 16.64 -13.42
CA THR A 109 6.32 15.51 -12.50
C THR A 109 5.13 14.56 -12.47
N SER A 110 3.90 15.08 -12.44
CA SER A 110 2.68 14.27 -12.40
C SER A 110 2.47 13.47 -13.70
N ASN A 111 2.69 14.10 -14.85
CA ASN A 111 2.60 13.44 -16.15
C ASN A 111 3.68 12.38 -16.31
N LEU A 112 4.90 12.64 -15.83
CA LEU A 112 5.97 11.65 -15.83
C LEU A 112 5.63 10.45 -14.95
N PHE A 113 5.10 10.68 -13.74
CA PHE A 113 4.65 9.60 -12.86
C PHE A 113 3.61 8.72 -13.56
N LYS A 114 2.55 9.31 -14.16
CA LYS A 114 1.53 8.55 -14.88
C LYS A 114 2.13 7.71 -16.01
N LYS A 115 2.99 8.32 -16.83
CA LYS A 115 3.68 7.65 -17.94
C LYS A 115 4.51 6.46 -17.46
N ASP A 116 5.26 6.63 -16.38
CA ASP A 116 6.12 5.58 -15.83
C ASP A 116 5.30 4.43 -15.23
N MET A 117 4.18 4.73 -14.56
CA MET A 117 3.30 3.69 -14.02
C MET A 117 2.63 2.88 -15.13
N ILE A 118 2.19 3.54 -16.20
CA ILE A 118 1.66 2.86 -17.40
C ILE A 118 2.75 2.01 -18.06
N ARG A 119 4.00 2.50 -18.11
CA ARG A 119 5.14 1.73 -18.62
C ARG A 119 5.37 0.46 -17.80
N LEU A 120 5.33 0.54 -16.46
CA LEU A 120 5.42 -0.64 -15.58
C LEU A 120 4.26 -1.61 -15.79
N LEU A 121 3.02 -1.10 -15.87
CA LEU A 121 1.84 -1.93 -16.11
C LEU A 121 1.99 -2.73 -17.41
N ASN A 122 2.35 -2.06 -18.50
CA ASN A 122 2.50 -2.69 -19.81
C ASN A 122 3.65 -3.70 -19.87
N ALA A 123 4.74 -3.44 -19.15
CA ALA A 123 5.91 -4.30 -19.14
C ALA A 123 5.73 -5.56 -18.30
N TYR A 124 5.11 -5.43 -17.11
CA TYR A 124 5.13 -6.49 -16.10
C TYR A 124 3.75 -7.02 -15.72
N ASN A 125 2.68 -6.39 -16.20
CA ASN A 125 1.30 -6.88 -16.06
C ASN A 125 0.92 -7.31 -14.62
N PRO A 126 1.22 -6.51 -13.56
CA PRO A 126 0.99 -6.92 -12.16
C PRO A 126 -0.50 -7.15 -11.87
N ASP A 127 -0.79 -8.04 -10.91
CA ASP A 127 -2.14 -8.27 -10.39
C ASP A 127 -2.58 -7.12 -9.47
N TYR A 128 -1.63 -6.58 -8.70
CA TYR A 128 -1.84 -5.48 -7.76
C TYR A 128 -0.86 -4.34 -8.03
N PHE A 129 -1.36 -3.11 -7.94
CA PHE A 129 -0.56 -1.90 -8.10
C PHE A 129 -0.83 -0.97 -6.92
N ASN A 130 0.13 -0.84 -6.00
CA ASN A 130 0.11 0.13 -4.91
C ASN A 130 0.81 1.41 -5.38
N LEU A 131 0.06 2.48 -5.61
CA LEU A 131 0.59 3.73 -6.17
C LEU A 131 1.21 4.66 -5.11
N GLY A 132 1.19 4.25 -3.83
CA GLY A 132 1.83 5.00 -2.76
C GLY A 132 2.01 4.16 -1.50
N VAL A 133 3.26 4.02 -1.10
CA VAL A 133 3.61 3.41 0.19
C VAL A 133 3.35 4.41 1.33
N GLU A 134 2.57 4.02 2.33
CA GLU A 134 2.31 4.78 3.59
C GLU A 134 1.98 6.27 3.35
N VAL A 135 0.99 6.53 2.49
CA VAL A 135 0.71 7.89 1.97
C VAL A 135 0.22 8.88 3.02
N ASN A 136 -0.20 8.40 4.20
CA ASN A 136 -0.59 9.27 5.30
C ASN A 136 0.56 10.11 5.87
N TYR A 137 1.83 9.67 5.73
CA TYR A 137 2.96 10.54 6.05
C TYR A 137 3.01 11.78 5.14
N TYR A 138 2.75 11.59 3.85
CA TYR A 138 2.74 12.71 2.91
C TYR A 138 1.59 13.68 3.18
N ALA A 139 0.43 13.16 3.58
CA ALA A 139 -0.70 14.00 3.96
C ALA A 139 -0.40 14.89 5.17
N LEU A 140 0.38 14.41 6.13
CA LEU A 140 0.83 15.19 7.29
C LEU A 140 1.90 16.21 6.94
N THR A 141 2.88 15.83 6.13
CA THR A 141 4.02 16.68 5.76
C THR A 141 3.66 17.72 4.69
N SER A 142 2.71 17.42 3.83
CA SER A 142 2.33 18.25 2.68
C SER A 142 0.87 18.04 2.29
N SER A 143 -0.05 18.69 3.01
CA SER A 143 -1.50 18.56 2.74
C SER A 143 -1.89 18.96 1.30
N GLU A 144 -1.26 20.00 0.74
CA GLU A 144 -1.47 20.40 -0.65
C GLU A 144 -0.85 19.40 -1.64
N GLY A 145 0.35 18.90 -1.34
CA GLY A 145 1.00 17.88 -2.15
C GLY A 145 0.16 16.60 -2.21
N PHE A 146 -0.41 16.18 -1.08
CA PHE A 146 -1.29 15.03 -1.00
C PHE A 146 -2.60 15.24 -1.76
N ARG A 147 -3.19 16.45 -1.70
CA ARG A 147 -4.37 16.79 -2.53
C ARG A 147 -4.06 16.65 -4.02
N ALA A 148 -2.90 17.12 -4.47
CA ALA A 148 -2.48 16.96 -5.86
C ALA A 148 -2.26 15.48 -6.23
N PHE A 149 -1.57 14.72 -5.36
CA PHE A 149 -1.41 13.28 -5.54
C PHE A 149 -2.76 12.54 -5.63
N ALA A 150 -3.73 12.88 -4.78
CA ALA A 150 -5.06 12.28 -4.81
C ALA A 150 -5.77 12.48 -6.16
N SER A 151 -5.59 13.64 -6.81
CA SER A 151 -6.10 13.86 -8.17
C SER A 151 -5.37 12.99 -9.19
N VAL A 152 -4.03 12.96 -9.16
CA VAL A 152 -3.20 12.12 -10.04
C VAL A 152 -3.55 10.64 -9.88
N PHE A 153 -3.77 10.17 -8.65
CA PHE A 153 -4.16 8.80 -8.34
C PHE A 153 -5.47 8.40 -9.04
N ARG A 154 -6.50 9.24 -8.99
CA ARG A 154 -7.81 8.95 -9.61
C ARG A 154 -7.72 8.88 -11.12
N GLU A 155 -7.03 9.85 -11.73
CA GLU A 155 -6.78 9.85 -13.17
C GLU A 155 -6.02 8.60 -13.60
N LEU A 156 -4.89 8.33 -12.94
CA LEU A 156 -4.05 7.19 -13.25
C LEU A 156 -4.78 5.87 -13.04
N LYS A 157 -5.53 5.69 -11.95
CA LYS A 157 -6.32 4.48 -11.73
C LYS A 157 -7.30 4.26 -12.90
N SER A 158 -7.99 5.31 -13.34
CA SER A 158 -8.91 5.22 -14.48
C SER A 158 -8.19 4.75 -15.75
N GLU A 159 -7.04 5.34 -16.07
CA GLU A 159 -6.21 4.97 -17.22
C GLU A 159 -5.70 3.52 -17.11
N LEU A 160 -5.18 3.11 -15.94
CA LEU A 160 -4.72 1.74 -15.70
C LEU A 160 -5.85 0.72 -15.87
N LYS A 161 -7.07 1.04 -15.41
CA LYS A 161 -8.26 0.19 -15.57
C LYS A 161 -8.74 0.08 -17.01
N GLN A 162 -8.53 1.10 -17.84
CA GLN A 162 -8.82 1.01 -19.27
C GLN A 162 -7.84 0.05 -19.98
N ILE A 163 -6.58 0.03 -19.55
CA ILE A 163 -5.55 -0.85 -20.12
C ILE A 163 -5.70 -2.30 -19.61
N LYS A 164 -5.90 -2.46 -18.30
CA LYS A 164 -6.08 -3.75 -17.63
C LYS A 164 -7.24 -3.67 -16.62
N PRO A 165 -8.48 -4.01 -17.01
CA PRO A 165 -9.65 -3.90 -16.13
C PRO A 165 -9.52 -4.65 -14.80
N ASP A 166 -8.82 -5.78 -14.82
CA ASP A 166 -8.69 -6.67 -13.66
C ASP A 166 -7.60 -6.26 -12.66
N VAL A 167 -6.69 -5.33 -13.02
CA VAL A 167 -5.63 -4.89 -12.10
C VAL A 167 -6.23 -4.27 -10.86
N LYS A 168 -5.79 -4.69 -9.67
CA LYS A 168 -6.24 -4.07 -8.42
C LYS A 168 -5.34 -2.88 -8.12
N VAL A 169 -5.91 -1.68 -8.03
CA VAL A 169 -5.16 -0.44 -7.76
C VAL A 169 -5.49 0.05 -6.36
N GLY A 170 -4.48 0.30 -5.55
CA GLY A 170 -4.66 0.68 -4.15
C GLY A 170 -3.56 1.61 -3.66
N LEU A 171 -3.66 1.88 -2.36
CA LEU A 171 -2.71 2.67 -1.58
C LEU A 171 -2.43 1.91 -0.28
N SER A 172 -1.31 2.23 0.36
CA SER A 172 -1.05 1.75 1.71
C SER A 172 -0.93 2.88 2.72
N TYR A 173 -1.28 2.56 3.96
CA TYR A 173 -1.31 3.46 5.10
C TYR A 173 -0.59 2.80 6.28
N GLN A 174 0.06 3.63 7.08
CA GLN A 174 0.66 3.23 8.34
C GLN A 174 -0.41 3.31 9.43
N LEU A 175 -0.69 2.18 10.11
CA LEU A 175 -1.83 2.01 11.02
C LEU A 175 -1.76 2.94 12.22
N GLU A 176 -0.62 2.98 12.89
CA GLU A 176 -0.41 3.76 14.11
C GLU A 176 -0.60 5.26 13.82
N LEU A 177 -0.16 5.73 12.66
CA LEU A 177 -0.33 7.08 12.14
C LEU A 177 -1.79 7.40 11.79
N LEU A 178 -2.56 6.43 11.28
CA LEU A 178 -4.01 6.61 11.09
C LEU A 178 -4.68 7.02 12.40
N TYR A 179 -4.28 6.41 13.52
CA TYR A 179 -4.81 6.69 14.85
C TYR A 179 -4.08 7.80 15.62
N GLY A 180 -3.07 8.45 15.02
CA GLY A 180 -2.32 9.55 15.65
C GLY A 180 -1.25 9.08 16.65
N HIS A 181 -0.85 7.82 16.60
CA HIS A 181 0.19 7.24 17.44
C HIS A 181 1.51 7.16 16.67
N HIS A 182 2.39 8.13 16.88
CA HIS A 182 3.73 8.09 16.29
C HIS A 182 4.70 8.93 17.13
N ASN A 183 5.97 8.53 17.15
CA ASN A 183 7.01 9.34 17.79
C ASN A 183 7.64 10.28 16.74
N GLY A 184 7.72 11.57 17.05
CA GLY A 184 8.42 12.57 16.21
C GLY A 184 7.57 13.35 15.20
N TRP A 185 6.25 13.12 15.13
CA TRP A 185 5.32 13.94 14.35
C TRP A 185 4.25 14.57 15.26
N ASN A 186 3.46 15.52 14.75
CA ASN A 186 2.27 16.03 15.48
C ASN A 186 1.25 14.90 15.61
N GLU A 187 0.85 14.51 16.85
CA GLU A 187 -0.06 13.37 17.18
C GLU A 187 -1.48 13.55 16.63
N THR A 188 -1.58 13.80 15.32
CA THR A 188 -2.79 14.11 14.59
C THR A 188 -3.17 12.87 13.80
N ASN A 189 -4.37 12.34 14.05
CA ASN A 189 -4.89 11.22 13.29
C ASN A 189 -4.99 11.57 11.79
N THR A 190 -4.79 10.57 10.94
CA THR A 190 -4.86 10.75 9.48
C THR A 190 -6.06 10.03 8.86
N LEU A 191 -7.06 9.63 9.64
CA LEU A 191 -8.26 8.93 9.13
C LEU A 191 -8.94 9.71 8.00
N THR A 192 -9.01 11.04 8.11
CA THR A 192 -9.60 11.91 7.07
C THR A 192 -8.92 11.81 5.70
N THR A 193 -7.69 11.29 5.64
CA THR A 193 -6.96 11.05 4.39
C THR A 193 -7.42 9.77 3.71
N LEU A 194 -7.72 8.73 4.51
CA LEU A 194 -8.32 7.50 4.05
C LEU A 194 -9.76 7.74 3.59
N ASP A 195 -10.58 8.47 4.36
CA ASP A 195 -11.97 8.79 3.98
C ASP A 195 -12.09 9.42 2.60
N LYS A 196 -11.10 10.24 2.22
CA LYS A 196 -11.06 10.93 0.92
C LYS A 196 -10.72 10.02 -0.26
N LEU A 197 -10.16 8.83 -0.03
CA LEU A 197 -9.68 7.92 -1.09
C LEU A 197 -10.26 6.51 -0.97
N LEU A 198 -10.99 6.19 0.11
CA LEU A 198 -11.52 4.84 0.36
C LEU A 198 -12.45 4.37 -0.77
N GLY A 199 -13.26 5.28 -1.33
CA GLY A 199 -14.11 4.99 -2.49
C GLY A 199 -13.35 4.86 -3.83
N ASP A 200 -12.09 5.31 -3.86
CA ASP A 200 -11.26 5.33 -5.06
C ASP A 200 -10.28 4.15 -5.14
N ILE A 201 -10.12 3.32 -4.08
CA ILE A 201 -9.16 2.20 -4.06
C ILE A 201 -9.87 0.84 -4.24
N ASP A 202 -9.20 -0.11 -4.89
CA ASP A 202 -9.69 -1.50 -4.98
C ASP A 202 -9.29 -2.36 -3.78
N TYR A 203 -8.25 -1.93 -3.06
CA TYR A 203 -7.78 -2.53 -1.82
C TYR A 203 -7.03 -1.49 -0.98
N LEU A 204 -6.95 -1.74 0.32
CA LEU A 204 -6.21 -0.94 1.29
C LEU A 204 -5.05 -1.77 1.85
N GLY A 205 -3.83 -1.31 1.63
CA GLY A 205 -2.65 -1.84 2.33
C GLY A 205 -2.52 -1.20 3.70
N ILE A 206 -2.20 -2.01 4.72
CA ILE A 206 -1.92 -1.53 6.06
C ILE A 206 -0.53 -2.03 6.47
N SER A 207 0.37 -1.11 6.79
CA SER A 207 1.58 -1.43 7.55
C SER A 207 1.35 -1.13 9.02
N THR A 208 1.85 -1.99 9.89
CA THR A 208 1.82 -1.79 11.34
C THR A 208 3.18 -2.16 11.91
N TYR A 209 3.65 -1.37 12.86
CA TYR A 209 4.88 -1.62 13.59
C TYR A 209 4.60 -1.44 15.08
N PRO A 210 4.03 -2.45 15.75
CA PRO A 210 3.56 -2.31 17.13
C PRO A 210 4.63 -1.81 18.10
N ASN A 211 5.90 -2.06 17.80
CA ASN A 211 7.04 -1.67 18.64
C ASN A 211 7.45 -0.19 18.52
N ILE A 212 6.92 0.59 17.57
CA ILE A 212 7.29 2.02 17.41
C ILE A 212 6.50 2.95 18.33
N VAL A 213 5.45 2.44 18.98
CA VAL A 213 4.64 3.15 19.95
C VAL A 213 5.01 2.73 21.37
N SER A 214 4.82 3.61 22.36
CA SER A 214 5.05 3.26 23.76
C SER A 214 4.13 2.10 24.20
N GLU A 215 4.55 1.29 25.17
CA GLU A 215 3.77 0.14 25.68
C GLU A 215 2.34 0.53 26.07
N GLN A 216 2.16 1.74 26.62
CA GLN A 216 0.86 2.26 27.03
C GLN A 216 -0.09 2.58 25.86
N LYS A 217 0.45 2.80 24.64
CA LYS A 217 -0.31 3.10 23.41
C LYS A 217 -0.51 1.85 22.52
N GLN A 218 0.18 0.73 22.78
CA GLN A 218 0.04 -0.50 21.98
C GLN A 218 -1.34 -1.15 22.10
N SER A 219 -1.91 -1.18 23.32
CA SER A 219 -3.27 -1.70 23.54
C SER A 219 -4.32 -0.87 22.83
N ASP A 220 -4.11 0.45 22.75
CA ASP A 220 -5.08 1.36 22.15
C ASP A 220 -5.15 1.18 20.63
N ILE A 221 -4.05 0.79 19.97
CA ILE A 221 -4.00 0.56 18.51
C ILE A 221 -4.67 -0.76 18.10
N LEU A 222 -4.42 -1.83 18.84
CA LEU A 222 -4.94 -3.17 18.51
C LEU A 222 -6.42 -3.32 18.88
N PHE A 223 -6.94 -2.47 19.76
CA PHE A 223 -8.29 -2.57 20.30
C PHE A 223 -9.11 -1.27 20.20
N SER A 224 -8.65 -0.25 19.46
CA SER A 224 -9.47 0.94 19.17
C SER A 224 -10.65 0.55 18.28
N THR A 225 -11.83 0.48 18.90
CA THR A 225 -13.13 0.35 18.22
C THR A 225 -13.62 1.69 17.68
#